data_AF-A0A833ZMY0-F1
#
_entry.id   AF-A0A833ZMY0-F1
#
_cell.length_a   1.000
_cell.length_b   1.000
_cell.length_c   1.000
_cell.angle_alpha   90.00
_cell.angle_beta   90.00
_cell.angle_gamma   90.00
#
_symmetry.space_group_name_H-M   'P 1'
#
loop_
_entity.id
_entity.type
_entity.pdbx_description
1 polymer ?
#
loop_
_entity_poly.entity_id
_entity_poly.type
_entity_poly.pdbx_seq_one_letter_code
_entity_poly.pdbx_strand_id
1 'polypeptide(L)'
;MRLNVEEGLYSRTLAGSITTPPLLIVFYQQHSTIDPMWNVRHLGSSAGKRYSPQFVKAAKLLHWNGHFKPWGRTASYTDVWEKWYIPDPTGKFSLIRRHMEISNIK
;
A
#
# COMPACT_ATOMS: atom_id res chain seq x y z
N MET A 1 20.24 12.82 -8.57
CA MET A 1 19.76 11.59 -7.89
C MET A 1 20.88 10.68 -7.38
N ARG A 2 22.02 10.54 -8.07
CA ARG A 2 23.13 9.65 -7.67
C ARG A 2 23.61 9.84 -6.22
N LEU A 3 23.86 11.08 -5.80
CA LEU A 3 24.33 11.39 -4.44
C LEU A 3 23.37 10.90 -3.33
N ASN A 4 22.06 11.05 -3.53
CA ASN A 4 21.08 10.55 -2.57
C ASN A 4 21.03 9.01 -2.50
N VAL A 5 21.33 8.32 -3.61
CA VAL A 5 21.43 6.85 -3.63
C VAL A 5 22.67 6.39 -2.86
N GLU A 6 23.79 7.08 -3.04
CA GLU A 6 25.07 6.76 -2.41
C GLU A 6 25.05 7.08 -0.90
N GLU A 7 24.50 8.24 -0.51
CA GLU A 7 24.62 8.74 0.86
C GLU A 7 23.33 8.57 1.69
N GLY A 8 22.19 8.34 1.03
CA GLY A 8 20.89 8.20 1.70
C GLY A 8 20.39 9.50 2.32
N LEU A 9 20.67 10.64 1.69
CA LEU A 9 20.36 11.99 2.19
C LEU A 9 18.88 12.15 2.60
N TYR A 10 17.97 11.52 1.87
CA TYR A 10 16.53 11.62 2.08
C TYR A 10 15.88 10.31 2.55
N SER A 11 16.58 9.17 2.42
CA SER A 11 16.04 7.83 2.64
C SER A 11 16.12 7.34 4.08
N ARG A 12 16.92 8.00 4.93
CA ARG A 12 17.15 7.60 6.34
C ARG A 12 16.04 8.03 7.32
N THR A 13 14.97 8.65 6.83
CA THR A 13 13.83 9.11 7.67
C THR A 13 12.69 8.09 7.71
N LEU A 14 11.72 8.31 8.62
CA LEU A 14 10.57 7.41 8.81
C LEU A 14 9.85 7.11 7.48
N ALA A 15 9.56 5.83 7.25
CA ALA A 15 8.93 5.25 6.06
C ALA A 15 9.79 5.10 4.78
N GLY A 16 11.10 5.40 4.83
CA GLY A 16 12.08 4.96 3.82
C GLY A 16 11.85 5.51 2.41
N SER A 17 11.19 6.67 2.28
CA SER A 17 10.89 7.25 0.97
C SER A 17 12.09 8.01 0.42
N ILE A 18 12.53 7.66 -0.79
CA ILE A 18 13.64 8.29 -1.51
C ILE A 18 13.16 9.53 -2.29
N THR A 19 11.88 9.55 -2.69
CA THR A 19 11.30 10.56 -3.58
C THR A 19 10.43 11.57 -2.87
N THR A 20 9.74 11.18 -1.79
CA THR A 20 8.83 12.08 -1.07
C THR A 20 9.53 13.30 -0.49
N PRO A 21 10.67 13.18 0.23
CA PRO A 21 11.30 14.36 0.83
C PRO A 21 11.79 15.39 -0.21
N PRO A 22 12.48 15.01 -1.30
CA PRO A 22 12.84 15.95 -2.36
C PRO A 22 11.64 16.68 -2.98
N LEU A 23 10.54 15.98 -3.25
CA LEU A 23 9.35 16.59 -3.83
C LEU A 23 8.69 17.58 -2.86
N LEU A 24 8.67 17.28 -1.56
CA LEU A 24 8.18 18.22 -0.54
C LEU A 24 9.03 19.49 -0.44
N ILE A 25 10.35 19.37 -0.64
CA ILE A 25 11.26 20.52 -0.66
C ILE A 25 11.01 21.38 -1.90
N VAL A 26 10.98 20.76 -3.09
CA VAL A 26 10.80 21.47 -4.36
C VAL A 26 9.44 22.16 -4.44
N PHE A 27 8.37 21.49 -4.00
CA PHE A 27 7.01 22.03 -4.06
C PHE A 27 6.55 22.69 -2.75
N TYR A 28 7.48 23.12 -1.90
CA TYR A 28 7.13 23.77 -0.66
C TYR A 28 6.25 25.01 -0.91
N GLN A 29 5.02 25.00 -0.36
CA GLN A 29 3.97 26.00 -0.61
C GLN A 29 3.52 26.15 -2.08
N GLN A 30 3.99 25.30 -2.99
CA GLN A 30 3.62 25.28 -4.41
C GLN A 30 2.80 24.01 -4.72
N HIS A 31 1.72 23.82 -3.99
CA HIS A 31 0.85 22.65 -4.12
C HIS A 31 -0.62 23.00 -3.87
N SER A 32 -1.52 22.23 -4.46
CA SER A 32 -2.94 22.21 -4.09
C SER A 32 -3.23 21.01 -3.19
N THR A 33 -4.24 21.11 -2.35
CA THR A 33 -4.75 19.98 -1.57
C THR A 33 -5.68 19.12 -2.41
N ILE A 34 -5.67 17.81 -2.18
CA ILE A 34 -6.62 16.86 -2.77
C ILE A 34 -7.51 16.29 -1.67
N ASP A 35 -8.73 15.90 -2.02
CA ASP A 35 -9.64 15.18 -1.12
C ASP A 35 -8.94 13.92 -0.56
N PRO A 36 -8.85 13.75 0.77
CA PRO A 36 -8.17 12.61 1.40
C PRO A 36 -8.69 11.24 0.96
N MET A 37 -9.91 11.13 0.44
CA MET A 37 -10.45 9.89 -0.11
C MET A 37 -9.69 9.39 -1.34
N TRP A 38 -8.89 10.25 -1.98
CA TRP A 38 -7.95 9.90 -3.05
C TRP A 38 -6.57 9.42 -2.55
N ASN A 39 -6.35 9.33 -1.24
CA ASN A 39 -5.12 8.79 -0.67
C ASN A 39 -5.36 8.16 0.72
N VAL A 40 -6.32 7.23 0.80
CA VAL A 40 -6.52 6.44 2.02
C VAL A 40 -5.33 5.51 2.19
N ARG A 41 -4.46 5.86 3.14
CA ARG A 41 -3.09 5.34 3.29
C ARG A 41 -2.94 4.46 4.54
N HIS A 42 -1.72 3.95 4.74
CA HIS A 42 -1.29 3.07 5.83
C HIS A 42 -1.87 1.66 5.84
N LEU A 43 -2.53 1.25 4.76
CA LEU A 43 -3.07 -0.11 4.63
C LEU A 43 -1.97 -1.18 4.64
N GLY A 44 -0.73 -0.81 4.28
CA GLY A 44 0.44 -1.69 4.31
C GLY A 44 1.32 -1.57 5.56
N SER A 45 0.94 -0.73 6.53
CA SER A 45 1.73 -0.54 7.77
C SER A 45 1.56 -1.69 8.77
N SER A 46 0.45 -2.43 8.70
CA SER A 46 0.19 -3.64 9.49
C SER A 46 -0.74 -4.59 8.73
N ALA A 47 -0.72 -5.89 9.07
CA ALA A 47 -1.68 -6.84 8.52
C ALA A 47 -3.13 -6.65 9.04
N GLY A 48 -3.31 -5.94 10.16
CA GLY A 48 -4.63 -5.66 10.75
C GLY A 48 -5.45 -4.62 9.99
N LYS A 49 -6.78 -4.72 10.09
CA LYS A 49 -7.75 -3.76 9.54
C LYS A 49 -7.90 -2.56 10.48
N ARG A 50 -7.45 -1.37 10.06
CA ARG A 50 -7.50 -0.12 10.85
C ARG A 50 -8.70 0.77 10.55
N TYR A 51 -9.29 0.62 9.37
CA TYR A 51 -10.49 1.35 8.93
C TYR A 51 -11.73 0.45 8.98
N SER A 52 -12.92 1.05 9.08
CA SER A 52 -14.14 0.26 8.89
C SER A 52 -14.25 -0.21 7.43
N PRO A 53 -14.87 -1.37 7.15
CA PRO A 53 -15.13 -1.81 5.78
C PRO A 53 -15.94 -0.77 4.96
N GLN A 54 -16.87 -0.07 5.59
CA GLN A 54 -17.68 0.97 4.98
C GLN A 54 -16.82 2.16 4.54
N PHE A 55 -15.85 2.57 5.38
CA PHE A 55 -14.91 3.64 5.03
C PHE A 55 -14.03 3.24 3.84
N VAL A 56 -13.49 2.01 3.84
CA VAL A 56 -12.69 1.48 2.73
C VAL A 56 -13.51 1.41 1.44
N LYS A 57 -14.79 1.05 1.53
CA LYS A 57 -15.70 1.02 0.37
C LYS A 57 -15.99 2.43 -0.18
N ALA A 58 -16.02 3.45 0.67
CA ALA A 58 -16.23 4.83 0.25
C ALA A 58 -14.97 5.48 -0.34
N ALA A 59 -13.79 4.92 -0.08
CA ALA A 59 -12.51 5.44 -0.58
C ALA A 59 -12.46 5.43 -2.12
N LYS A 60 -11.88 6.49 -2.70
CA LYS A 60 -11.66 6.62 -4.14
C LYS A 60 -10.35 5.96 -4.57
N LEU A 61 -9.33 5.99 -3.70
CA LEU A 61 -8.05 5.32 -3.92
C LEU A 61 -7.49 4.78 -2.59
N LEU A 62 -7.08 3.52 -2.62
CA LEU A 62 -6.49 2.79 -1.49
C LEU A 62 -4.98 2.62 -1.69
N HIS A 63 -4.20 2.95 -0.66
CA HIS A 63 -2.75 2.92 -0.71
C HIS A 63 -2.14 2.01 0.38
N TRP A 64 -1.67 0.84 -0.05
CA TRP A 64 -0.88 -0.09 0.78
C TRP A 64 0.60 0.34 0.90
N ASN A 65 0.85 1.55 1.42
CA ASN A 65 2.21 1.97 1.77
C ASN A 65 2.70 1.23 3.04
N GLY A 66 3.89 0.65 2.94
CA GLY A 66 4.49 -0.20 3.97
C GLY A 66 4.81 -1.61 3.50
N HIS A 67 5.17 -2.47 4.44
CA HIS A 67 5.67 -3.82 4.20
C HIS A 67 4.57 -4.82 3.79
N PHE A 68 3.36 -4.67 4.32
CA PHE A 68 2.27 -5.63 4.12
C PHE A 68 1.51 -5.35 2.83
N LYS A 69 2.02 -5.89 1.71
CA LYS A 69 1.41 -5.73 0.38
C LYS A 69 0.23 -6.68 0.18
N PRO A 70 -0.83 -6.25 -0.55
CA PRO A 70 -2.05 -7.04 -0.71
C PRO A 70 -1.86 -8.31 -1.55
N TRP A 71 -0.85 -8.35 -2.42
CA TRP A 71 -0.45 -9.57 -3.13
C TRP A 71 0.43 -10.52 -2.29
N GLY A 72 0.91 -10.08 -1.12
CA GLY A 72 1.70 -10.89 -0.19
C GLY A 72 0.84 -11.87 0.63
N ARG A 73 1.49 -12.59 1.54
CA ARG A 73 0.83 -13.65 2.35
C ARG A 73 -0.19 -13.13 3.36
N THR A 74 0.06 -11.95 3.94
CA THR A 74 -0.81 -11.31 4.94
C THR A 74 -0.83 -9.81 4.71
N ALA A 75 -2.00 -9.23 4.58
CA ALA A 75 -2.19 -7.79 4.52
C ALA A 75 -3.63 -7.43 4.91
N SER A 76 -3.85 -6.14 5.15
CA SER A 76 -5.20 -5.63 5.38
C SER A 76 -5.97 -5.57 4.05
N TYR A 77 -7.27 -5.87 4.10
CA TYR A 77 -8.22 -5.78 2.96
C TYR A 77 -7.74 -6.41 1.65
N THR A 78 -7.06 -7.57 1.72
CA THR A 78 -6.60 -8.31 0.53
C THR A 78 -7.76 -8.67 -0.39
N ASP A 79 -8.91 -8.99 0.19
CA ASP A 79 -10.17 -9.28 -0.49
C ASP A 79 -10.69 -8.13 -1.36
N VAL A 80 -10.36 -6.88 -1.02
CA VAL A 80 -10.74 -5.71 -1.83
C VAL A 80 -9.81 -5.57 -3.03
N TRP A 81 -8.51 -5.75 -2.84
CA TRP A 81 -7.51 -5.65 -3.91
C TRP A 81 -7.65 -6.80 -4.93
N GLU A 82 -7.92 -8.02 -4.46
CA GLU A 82 -8.04 -9.22 -5.29
C GLU A 82 -9.16 -9.16 -6.33
N LYS A 83 -10.22 -8.38 -6.10
CA LYS A 83 -11.29 -8.16 -7.09
C LYS A 83 -10.80 -7.58 -8.40
N TRP A 84 -9.64 -6.91 -8.37
CA TRP A 84 -9.01 -6.27 -9.52
C TRP A 84 -7.72 -6.98 -9.95
N TYR A 85 -7.35 -8.06 -9.28
CA TYR A 85 -6.16 -8.83 -9.62
C TYR A 85 -6.40 -9.60 -10.92
N ILE A 86 -5.47 -9.45 -11.86
CA ILE A 86 -5.41 -10.24 -13.08
C ILE A 86 -4.26 -11.25 -12.90
N PRO A 87 -4.50 -12.57 -13.09
CA PRO A 87 -3.46 -13.58 -13.01
C PRO A 87 -2.26 -13.26 -13.91
N ASP A 88 -1.07 -13.61 -13.45
CA ASP A 88 0.15 -13.43 -14.24
C ASP A 88 0.09 -14.32 -15.49
N PRO A 89 0.09 -13.75 -16.72
CA PRO A 89 0.01 -14.53 -17.94
C PRO A 89 1.24 -15.42 -18.16
N THR A 90 2.36 -15.14 -17.48
CA THR A 90 3.59 -15.95 -17.56
C THR A 90 3.62 -17.11 -16.56
N GLY A 91 2.68 -17.14 -15.60
CA GLY A 91 2.62 -18.17 -14.55
C GLY A 91 3.80 -18.17 -13.56
N LYS A 92 4.70 -17.17 -13.62
CA LYS A 92 5.84 -17.06 -12.69
C LYS A 92 5.41 -16.60 -11.31
N PHE A 93 4.30 -15.88 -11.24
CA PHE A 93 3.73 -15.39 -10.00
C PHE A 93 2.33 -15.94 -9.76
N SER A 94 2.09 -16.40 -8.53
CA SER A 94 0.76 -16.76 -8.03
C SER A 94 0.55 -16.16 -6.65
N LEU A 95 -0.68 -15.73 -6.36
CA LEU A 95 -1.02 -15.25 -5.03
C LEU A 95 -0.87 -16.37 -4.00
N ILE A 96 -0.06 -16.13 -2.97
CA ILE A 96 0.06 -17.03 -1.84
C ILE A 96 -0.96 -16.56 -0.79
N ARG A 97 -2.00 -17.35 -0.57
CA ARG A 97 -2.99 -17.12 0.48
C ARG A 97 -2.86 -18.18 1.55
N ARG A 98 -2.94 -17.78 2.82
CA ARG A 98 -3.35 -18.76 3.84
C ARG A 98 -4.77 -19.15 3.47
N HIS A 99 -4.99 -20.43 3.20
CA HIS A 99 -6.34 -20.99 3.24
C HIS A 99 -6.98 -20.49 4.54
N MET A 100 -8.06 -19.74 4.44
CA MET A 100 -9.04 -19.74 5.53
C MET A 100 -9.49 -21.19 5.56
N GLU A 101 -9.17 -21.91 6.64
CA GLU A 101 -9.71 -23.24 6.86
C GLU A 101 -11.19 -23.20 6.54
N ILE A 102 -11.62 -24.16 5.73
CA ILE A 102 -13.02 -24.42 5.43
C ILE A 102 -13.66 -24.77 6.77
N SER A 103 -14.12 -23.77 7.52
CA SER A 103 -15.10 -23.95 8.59
C SER A 103 -16.46 -24.14 7.93
N ASN A 104 -16.59 -25.23 7.19
CA ASN A 104 -17.82 -25.84 6.72
C ASN A 104 -17.60 -27.35 6.73
N ILE A 105 -17.35 -27.89 7.93
CA ILE A 105 -17.58 -29.30 8.25
C ILE A 105 -18.29 -29.37 9.59
N LYS A 106 -19.61 -29.18 9.54
CA LYS A 106 -20.71 -29.94 10.17
C LYS A 106 -21.89 -29.02 10.49
#